data_AF-A0A920MGU6-F1
#
_entry.id   AF-A0A920MGU6-F1
#
_cell.length_a   1.000
_cell.length_b   1.000
_cell.length_c   1.000
_cell.angle_alpha   90.00
_cell.angle_beta   90.00
_cell.angle_gamma   90.00
#
_symmetry.space_group_name_H-M   'P 1'
#
loop_
_entity.id
_entity.type
_entity.pdbx_description
1 polymer ?
#
loop_
_entity_poly.entity_id
_entity_poly.type
_entity_poly.pdbx_seq_one_letter_code
_entity_poly.pdbx_strand_id
1 'polypeptide(L)'
;MTNLVAPHGSDILKPLIIKDKSEKDNVITQSKKLHQLKLNSAAAANAVMLAAGYFTPLEGYMNKKDALSVSENMVTTMDYSGQFPLLI
;
A
#
# COMPACT_ATOMS: atom_id res chain seq x y z
N MET A 1 24.35 19.49 5.34
CA MET A 1 23.21 18.80 5.97
C MET A 1 22.23 18.46 4.86
N THR A 2 22.01 17.17 4.59
CA THR A 2 21.10 16.72 3.53
C THR A 2 19.66 17.01 3.95
N ASN A 3 19.06 18.05 3.37
CA ASN A 3 17.64 18.36 3.54
C ASN A 3 16.83 17.30 2.77
N LEU A 4 16.55 16.17 3.42
CA LEU A 4 15.64 15.16 2.90
C LEU A 4 14.22 15.74 2.92
N VAL A 5 13.48 15.56 1.81
CA VAL A 5 12.06 15.92 1.75
C VAL A 5 11.25 14.98 2.62
N ALA A 6 10.25 15.52 3.31
CA ALA A 6 9.33 14.71 4.11
C ALA A 6 8.54 13.73 3.23
N PRO A 7 8.19 12.54 3.74
CA PRO A 7 7.28 11.63 3.07
C PRO A 7 5.91 12.27 2.77
N HIS A 8 5.23 11.76 1.76
CA HIS A 8 3.92 12.27 1.38
C HIS A 8 2.88 11.96 2.47
N GLY A 9 2.17 12.98 2.96
CA GLY A 9 1.07 12.85 3.92
C GLY A 9 1.46 12.31 5.31
N SER A 10 2.75 12.25 5.65
CA SER A 10 3.26 11.70 6.91
C SER A 10 4.67 12.21 7.21
N ASP A 11 5.03 12.31 8.50
CA ASP A 11 6.40 12.63 8.92
C ASP A 11 7.38 11.47 8.69
N ILE A 12 6.86 10.24 8.57
CA ILE A 12 7.63 9.00 8.41
C ILE A 12 7.08 8.11 7.29
N LEU A 13 7.95 7.34 6.64
CA LEU A 13 7.54 6.33 5.67
C LEU A 13 6.70 5.24 6.34
N LYS A 14 5.71 4.73 5.61
CA LYS A 14 4.82 3.65 6.04
C LYS A 14 4.96 2.41 5.15
N PRO A 15 6.10 1.69 5.20
CA PRO A 15 6.24 0.42 4.52
C PRO A 15 5.36 -0.64 5.18
N LEU A 16 4.59 -1.39 4.39
CA LEU A 16 3.71 -2.44 4.90
C LEU A 16 4.40 -3.80 5.08
N ILE A 17 5.72 -3.87 4.81
CA ILE A 17 6.47 -5.11 5.00
C ILE A 17 6.65 -5.42 6.49
N ILE A 18 6.28 -6.65 6.88
CA ILE A 18 6.55 -7.17 8.21
C ILE A 18 8.05 -7.42 8.34
N LYS A 19 8.72 -6.59 9.16
CA LYS A 19 10.18 -6.65 9.39
C LYS A 19 10.56 -7.69 10.44
N ASP A 20 9.71 -7.88 11.45
CA ASP A 20 9.95 -8.89 12.47
C ASP A 20 9.81 -10.29 11.87
N LYS A 21 10.83 -11.12 12.08
CA LYS A 21 10.88 -12.46 11.48
C LYS A 21 9.83 -13.38 12.08
N SER A 22 9.62 -13.32 13.39
CA SER A 22 8.67 -14.20 14.07
C SER A 22 7.23 -13.89 13.68
N GLU A 23 6.88 -12.60 13.60
CA GLU A 23 5.60 -12.14 13.12
C GLU A 23 5.38 -12.55 11.65
N LYS A 24 6.38 -12.34 10.79
CA LYS A 24 6.32 -12.74 9.38
C LYS A 24 6.07 -14.23 9.23
N ASP A 25 6.81 -15.07 9.95
CA ASP A 25 6.66 -16.53 9.89
C ASP A 25 5.28 -16.98 10.38
N ASN A 26 4.73 -16.32 11.41
CA ASN A 26 3.38 -16.57 11.89
C ASN A 26 2.32 -16.19 10.83
N VAL A 27 2.42 -15.00 10.23
CA VAL A 27 1.48 -14.54 9.18
C VAL A 27 1.54 -15.45 7.94
N ILE A 28 2.74 -15.89 7.52
CA ILE A 28 2.89 -16.87 6.44
C ILE A 28 2.22 -18.21 6.80
N THR A 29 2.30 -18.63 8.06
CA THR A 29 1.67 -19.87 8.51
C THR A 29 0.14 -19.76 8.52
N GLN A 30 -0.41 -18.63 8.98
CA GLN A 30 -1.85 -18.40 8.97
C GLN A 30 -2.40 -18.22 7.54
N SER A 31 -1.67 -17.55 6.66
CA SER A 31 -2.12 -17.28 5.28
C SER A 31 -2.32 -18.56 4.47
N LYS A 32 -1.54 -19.62 4.75
CA LYS A 32 -1.73 -20.95 4.14
C LYS A 32 -3.10 -21.57 4.40
N LYS A 33 -3.80 -21.14 5.46
CA LYS A 33 -5.15 -21.62 5.82
C LYS A 33 -6.26 -20.76 5.22
N LEU A 34 -5.94 -19.61 4.65
CA LEU A 34 -6.91 -18.70 4.04
C LEU A 34 -7.16 -19.07 2.58
N HIS A 35 -8.25 -18.53 2.03
CA HIS A 35 -8.51 -18.65 0.61
C HIS A 35 -7.44 -17.89 -0.19
N GLN A 36 -6.80 -18.59 -1.12
CA GLN A 36 -5.70 -18.02 -1.91
C GLN A 36 -6.23 -17.44 -3.23
N LEU A 37 -5.92 -16.17 -3.47
CA LEU A 37 -6.23 -15.49 -4.72
C LEU A 37 -4.93 -15.26 -5.51
N LYS A 38 -4.90 -15.69 -6.77
CA LYS A 38 -3.78 -15.39 -7.66
C LYS A 38 -3.95 -13.98 -8.22
N LEU A 39 -3.00 -13.11 -7.90
CA LEU A 39 -2.96 -11.73 -8.41
C LEU A 39 -2.52 -11.68 -9.87
N ASN A 40 -3.00 -10.67 -10.58
CA ASN A 40 -2.40 -10.25 -11.84
C ASN A 40 -1.08 -9.49 -11.59
N SER A 41 -0.30 -9.26 -12.65
CA SER A 41 1.02 -8.63 -12.54
C SER A 41 0.98 -7.21 -11.95
N ALA A 42 -0.04 -6.42 -12.29
CA ALA A 42 -0.18 -5.05 -11.80
C ALA A 42 -0.51 -5.01 -10.30
N ALA A 43 -1.47 -5.83 -9.86
CA ALA A 43 -1.80 -5.97 -8.46
C ALA A 43 -0.59 -6.48 -7.65
N ALA A 44 0.15 -7.47 -8.15
CA ALA A 44 1.35 -7.97 -7.49
C ALA A 44 2.45 -6.88 -7.37
N ALA A 45 2.68 -6.08 -8.42
CA ALA A 45 3.61 -4.96 -8.36
C ALA A 45 3.18 -3.90 -7.34
N ASN A 46 1.88 -3.57 -7.29
CA ASN A 46 1.33 -2.65 -6.30
C ASN A 46 1.56 -3.13 -4.86
N ALA A 47 1.43 -4.43 -4.57
CA ALA A 47 1.76 -4.98 -3.26
C ALA A 47 3.24 -4.78 -2.89
N VAL A 48 4.16 -4.95 -3.85
CA VAL A 48 5.59 -4.71 -3.63
C VAL A 48 5.86 -3.24 -3.32
N MET A 49 5.23 -2.32 -4.04
CA MET A 49 5.38 -0.87 -3.81
C MET A 49 4.82 -0.44 -2.43
N LEU A 50 3.67 -0.99 -2.02
CA LEU A 50 3.11 -0.82 -0.68
C LEU A 50 4.05 -1.37 0.40
N ALA A 51 4.59 -2.57 0.19
CA ALA A 51 5.53 -3.20 1.11
C ALA A 51 6.81 -2.37 1.31
N ALA A 52 7.32 -1.77 0.23
CA ALA A 52 8.51 -0.91 0.28
C ALA A 52 8.24 0.51 0.81
N GLY A 53 6.97 0.94 0.91
CA GLY A 53 6.58 2.26 1.40
C GLY A 53 6.54 3.36 0.33
N TYR A 54 6.64 3.02 -0.96
CA TYR A 54 6.55 3.98 -2.07
C TYR A 54 5.18 4.68 -2.14
N PHE A 55 4.13 4.00 -1.68
CA PHE A 55 2.77 4.57 -1.63
C PHE A 55 2.37 5.04 -0.24
N THR A 56 3.34 5.48 0.59
CA THR A 56 3.02 6.21 1.84
C THR A 56 2.08 7.39 1.48
N PRO A 57 0.93 7.57 2.16
CA PRO A 57 0.53 6.97 3.44
C PRO A 57 -0.47 5.79 3.36
N LEU A 58 -0.69 5.21 2.18
CA LEU A 58 -1.70 4.17 1.96
C LEU A 58 -1.45 2.91 2.79
N GLU A 59 -2.54 2.30 3.26
CA GLU A 59 -2.53 1.08 4.09
C GLU A 59 -2.83 -0.20 3.31
N GLY A 60 -3.11 -0.09 2.01
CA GLY A 60 -3.49 -1.22 1.18
C GLY A 60 -4.08 -0.78 -0.15
N TYR A 61 -4.81 -1.70 -0.77
CA TYR A 61 -5.55 -1.43 -2.00
C TYR A 61 -6.77 -0.55 -1.73
N MET A 62 -7.15 0.22 -2.74
CA MET A 62 -8.27 1.15 -2.68
C MET A 62 -9.60 0.41 -2.75
N ASN A 63 -10.57 0.88 -1.97
CA ASN A 63 -11.96 0.49 -2.18
C ASN A 63 -12.52 1.21 -3.43
N LYS A 64 -13.74 0.85 -3.83
CA LYS A 64 -14.41 1.43 -5.00
C LYS A 64 -14.51 2.97 -4.94
N LYS A 65 -14.81 3.54 -3.78
CA LYS A 65 -14.98 5.00 -3.63
C LYS A 65 -13.66 5.73 -3.79
N ASP A 66 -12.60 5.22 -3.16
CA ASP A 66 -11.26 5.77 -3.30
C ASP A 66 -10.76 5.67 -4.73
N ALA A 67 -10.96 4.52 -5.38
CA ALA A 67 -10.53 4.33 -6.76
C ALA A 67 -11.24 5.28 -7.73
N LEU A 68 -12.54 5.52 -7.54
CA LEU A 68 -13.30 6.48 -8.35
C LEU A 68 -12.85 7.92 -8.08
N SER A 69 -12.73 8.30 -6.80
CA SER A 69 -12.28 9.64 -6.41
C SER A 69 -10.90 9.95 -6.96
N VAL A 70 -9.96 9.00 -6.90
CA VAL A 70 -8.62 9.17 -7.45
C VAL A 70 -8.63 9.22 -8.98
N SER A 71 -9.46 8.41 -9.63
CA SER A 71 -9.58 8.44 -11.10
C SER A 71 -10.12 9.77 -11.62
N GLU A 72 -11.05 10.39 -10.89
CA GLU A 72 -11.70 11.65 -11.28
C GLU A 72 -10.89 12.87 -10.85
N ASN A 73 -10.33 12.84 -9.64
CA ASN A 73 -9.81 14.02 -8.97
C ASN A 73 -8.34 13.91 -8.53
N MET A 74 -7.68 12.76 -8.75
CA MET A 74 -6.32 12.47 -8.24
C MET A 74 -6.18 12.59 -6.72
N VAL A 75 -7.30 12.43 -5.99
CA VAL A 75 -7.39 12.59 -4.54
C VAL A 75 -8.22 11.44 -3.95
N THR A 76 -7.72 10.80 -2.89
CA THR A 76 -8.47 9.77 -2.15
C THR A 76 -9.59 10.38 -1.29
N THR A 77 -10.49 9.56 -0.75
CA THR A 77 -11.53 10.07 0.16
C THR A 77 -10.98 10.56 1.51
N MET A 78 -9.69 10.31 1.77
CA MET A 78 -8.93 10.82 2.93
C MET A 78 -8.00 11.99 2.54
N ASP A 79 -8.28 12.65 1.42
CA ASP A 79 -7.57 13.85 0.93
C ASP A 79 -6.07 13.66 0.60
N TYR A 80 -5.64 12.41 0.31
CA TYR A 80 -4.29 12.15 -0.20
C TYR A 80 -4.24 12.41 -1.70
N SER A 81 -3.44 13.38 -2.13
CA SER A 81 -3.32 13.82 -3.51
C SER A 81 -2.19 13.13 -4.27
N GLY A 82 -2.29 13.09 -5.61
CA GLY A 82 -1.23 12.55 -6.47
C GLY A 82 -1.15 11.01 -6.47
N GLN A 83 -2.19 10.34 -5.97
CA GLN A 83 -2.31 8.89 -6.01
C GLN A 83 -2.89 8.43 -7.36
N PHE A 84 -2.79 7.13 -7.63
CA PHE A 84 -3.46 6.47 -8.75
C PHE A 84 -4.23 5.25 -8.25
N PRO A 85 -5.23 4.73 -8.99
CA PRO A 85 -6.06 3.62 -8.52
C PRO A 85 -5.24 2.35 -8.25
N LEU A 86 -5.22 1.90 -6.99
CA LEU A 86 -4.58 0.64 -6.59
C LEU A 86 -5.64 -0.44 -6.38
N LEU A 87 -5.80 -1.34 -7.35
CA LEU A 87 -6.80 -2.41 -7.34
C LEU A 87 -6.16 -3.81 -7.29
N ILE A 88 -6.92 -4.78 -6.77
CA ILE A 88 -6.61 -6.23 -6.75
C ILE A 88 -7.18 -6.90 -7.99
#